data_AF-E2B8T4-F1
#
_entry.id   AF-E2B8T4-F1
#
_cell.length_a   1.000
_cell.length_b   1.000
_cell.length_c   1.000
_cell.angle_alpha   90.00
_cell.angle_beta   90.00
_cell.angle_gamma   90.00
#
_symmetry.space_group_name_H-M   'P 1'
#
loop_
_entity.id
_entity.type
_entity.pdbx_description
1 polymer ?
#
loop_
_entity_poly.entity_id
_entity_poly.type
_entity_poly.pdbx_seq_one_letter_code
_entity_poly.pdbx_strand_id
1 'polypeptide(L)'
;MKRTYKTIKDHNSKSGNNNRTWKYYEVMESLLREKTYIDLLLTISSTGSVTYKSGKLKSADSCSNDSSSESSGPVSRKRRVSNTLEAILANRQIAEEQKNKRHKTGWKCHKKY
;
A
#
# COMPACT_ATOMS: atom_id res chain seq x y z
N MET A 1 3.44 -9.67 19.81
CA MET A 1 4.91 -9.68 19.60
C MET A 1 5.43 -8.55 18.71
N LYS A 2 4.87 -8.29 17.51
CA LYS A 2 5.31 -7.18 16.63
C LYS A 2 5.32 -5.79 17.31
N ARG A 3 4.31 -5.51 18.15
CA ARG A 3 4.21 -4.25 18.91
C ARG A 3 5.39 -4.06 19.87
N THR A 4 5.73 -5.09 20.65
CA THR A 4 6.83 -5.08 21.62
C THR A 4 8.18 -4.77 20.96
N TYR A 5 8.49 -5.46 19.86
CA TYR A 5 9.68 -5.21 19.06
C TYR A 5 9.76 -3.76 18.57
N LYS A 6 8.66 -3.25 18.01
CA LYS A 6 8.60 -1.87 17.51
C LYS A 6 8.80 -0.86 18.64
N THR A 7 8.12 -1.02 19.77
CA THR A 7 8.27 -0.12 20.92
C THR A 7 9.70 -0.08 21.44
N ILE A 8 10.38 -1.22 21.49
CA ILE A 8 11.78 -1.30 21.93
C ILE A 8 12.70 -0.65 20.90
N LYS A 9 12.53 -0.97 19.61
CA LYS A 9 13.32 -0.38 18.53
C LYS A 9 13.17 1.16 18.47
N ASP A 10 11.94 1.66 18.60
CA ASP A 10 11.63 3.08 18.59
C ASP A 10 12.18 3.80 19.84
N HIS A 11 12.29 3.11 20.97
CA HIS A 11 12.87 3.67 22.19
C HIS A 11 14.40 3.75 22.08
N ASN A 12 15.04 2.66 21.66
CA ASN A 12 16.50 2.56 21.59
C ASN A 12 17.07 3.46 20.48
N SER A 13 16.29 3.76 19.43
CA SER A 13 16.71 4.72 18.40
C SER A 13 16.65 6.18 18.87
N LYS A 14 15.86 6.49 19.91
CA LYS A 14 15.66 7.86 20.43
C LYS A 14 16.51 8.17 21.65
N SER A 15 16.81 7.18 22.48
CA SER A 15 17.54 7.36 23.74
C SER A 15 18.80 6.51 23.77
N GLY A 16 19.96 7.17 23.82
CA GLY A 16 21.27 6.49 23.83
C GLY A 16 21.71 5.94 25.19
N ASN A 17 21.07 6.35 26.30
CA ASN A 17 21.59 6.07 27.65
C ASN A 17 20.82 4.98 28.43
N ASN A 18 19.75 4.40 27.86
CA ASN A 18 18.92 3.41 28.56
C ASN A 18 18.24 2.41 27.60
N ASN A 19 19.05 1.70 26.81
CA ASN A 19 18.55 0.72 25.86
C ASN A 19 17.67 -0.33 26.54
N ARG A 20 16.44 -0.46 26.07
CA ARG A 20 15.51 -1.53 26.48
C ARG A 20 15.96 -2.83 25.83
N THR A 21 16.18 -3.84 26.66
CA THR A 21 16.54 -5.19 26.21
C THR A 21 15.31 -6.09 26.23
N TRP A 22 15.28 -7.06 25.31
CA TRP A 22 14.24 -8.08 25.28
C TRP A 22 14.81 -9.38 24.74
N LYS A 23 14.50 -10.50 25.41
CA LYS A 23 15.08 -11.83 25.12
C LYS A 23 14.98 -12.26 23.65
N TYR A 24 13.92 -11.83 22.96
CA TYR A 24 13.67 -12.19 21.56
C TYR A 24 14.00 -11.06 20.57
N TYR A 25 14.67 -9.99 21.03
CA TYR A 25 14.97 -8.84 20.19
C TYR A 25 15.86 -9.22 19.02
N GLU A 26 16.95 -9.95 19.27
CA GLU A 26 17.90 -10.36 18.23
C GLU A 26 17.30 -11.34 17.22
N VAL A 27 16.50 -12.30 17.70
CA VAL A 27 15.79 -13.26 16.83
C VAL A 27 14.80 -12.51 15.94
N MET A 28 14.04 -11.58 16.50
CA MET A 28 13.11 -10.74 15.72
C MET A 28 13.83 -9.81 14.76
N GLU A 29 14.97 -9.24 15.16
CA GLU A 29 15.78 -8.40 14.29
C GLU A 29 16.28 -9.20 13.09
N SER A 30 16.78 -10.41 13.31
CA SER A 30 17.28 -11.28 12.23
C SER A 30 16.19 -11.59 11.20
N LEU A 31 15.01 -11.98 11.66
CA LEU A 31 13.87 -12.31 10.79
C LEU A 31 13.31 -11.10 10.01
N LEU A 32 13.43 -9.90 10.56
CA LEU A 32 12.82 -8.68 10.00
C LEU A 32 13.81 -7.80 9.24
N ARG A 33 15.11 -7.93 9.52
CA ARG A 33 16.19 -7.21 8.83
C ARG A 33 16.45 -7.79 7.45
N GLU A 34 16.22 -9.09 7.27
CA GLU A 34 16.29 -9.73 5.98
C GLU A 34 15.09 -9.31 5.12
N LYS A 35 15.28 -8.24 4.34
CA LYS A 35 14.33 -7.83 3.32
C LYS A 35 14.37 -8.87 2.22
N THR A 36 13.32 -9.66 2.08
CA THR A 36 13.16 -10.57 0.95
C THR A 36 13.11 -9.72 -0.33
N TYR A 37 14.25 -9.64 -1.02
CA TYR A 37 14.28 -9.27 -2.42
C TYR A 37 13.63 -10.43 -3.16
N ILE A 38 12.30 -10.45 -3.19
CA ILE A 38 11.60 -11.30 -4.14
C ILE A 38 11.92 -10.67 -5.49
N ASP A 39 12.94 -11.19 -6.17
CA ASP A 39 13.17 -10.86 -7.57
C ASP A 39 12.02 -11.48 -8.36
N LEU A 40 11.07 -10.64 -8.77
CA LEU A 40 10.01 -11.05 -9.68
C LEU A 40 10.68 -11.45 -11.00
N LEU A 41 10.79 -12.75 -11.22
CA LEU A 41 11.40 -13.31 -12.43
C LEU A 41 10.67 -12.81 -13.68
N LEU A 42 9.34 -12.69 -13.63
CA LEU A 42 8.49 -12.28 -14.74
C LEU A 42 7.23 -11.56 -14.24
N THR A 43 6.89 -10.44 -14.89
CA THR A 43 5.58 -9.78 -14.75
C THR A 43 4.81 -9.98 -16.06
N ILE A 44 3.69 -10.70 -16.01
CA ILE A 44 2.80 -10.84 -17.17
C ILE A 44 2.00 -9.54 -17.37
N SER A 45 2.26 -8.82 -18.46
CA SER A 45 1.50 -7.62 -18.86
C SER A 45 0.51 -7.96 -19.97
N SER A 46 -0.73 -7.45 -19.88
CA SER A 46 -1.74 -7.66 -20.92
C SER A 46 -1.41 -6.95 -22.24
N THR A 47 -0.39 -6.10 -22.26
CA THR A 47 0.12 -5.41 -23.46
C THR A 47 1.23 -6.22 -24.17
N GLY A 48 1.48 -7.48 -23.76
CA GLY A 48 2.37 -8.40 -24.47
C GLY A 48 3.87 -8.16 -24.27
N SER A 49 4.27 -7.15 -23.48
CA SER A 49 5.68 -6.94 -23.14
C SER A 49 6.08 -7.81 -21.95
N VAL A 50 6.80 -8.90 -22.22
CA VAL A 50 7.48 -9.71 -21.20
C VAL A 50 8.83 -9.05 -20.90
N THR A 51 8.96 -8.40 -19.74
CA THR A 51 10.25 -7.84 -19.33
C THR A 51 11.05 -8.89 -18.58
N TYR A 52 12.09 -9.46 -19.21
CA TYR A 52 13.14 -10.18 -18.49
C TYR A 52 14.10 -9.13 -17.90
N LYS A 53 14.25 -9.11 -16.58
CA LYS A 53 15.28 -8.27 -15.95
C LYS A 53 16.56 -9.11 -15.85
N SER A 54 17.41 -9.09 -16.88
CA SER A 54 18.77 -9.61 -16.73
C SER A 54 19.55 -8.62 -15.85
N GLY A 55 20.01 -9.08 -14.69
CA GLY A 55 20.76 -8.24 -13.77
C GLY A 55 22.06 -7.73 -14.39
N LYS A 56 22.14 -6.42 -14.69
CA LYS A 56 23.27 -5.51 -14.36
C LYS A 56 22.91 -4.06 -14.73
N LEU A 57 23.41 -3.13 -13.91
CA LEU A 57 23.23 -1.67 -13.93
C LEU A 57 23.71 -1.00 -15.23
N LYS A 58 22.98 0.03 -15.74
CA LYS A 58 23.41 1.40 -16.10
C LYS A 58 22.37 2.12 -16.99
N SER A 59 22.20 3.43 -16.75
CA SER A 59 21.37 4.38 -17.50
C SER A 59 21.62 4.38 -19.01
N ALA A 60 20.54 4.53 -19.78
CA ALA A 60 20.43 5.50 -20.87
C ALA A 60 18.97 5.59 -21.33
N ASP A 61 18.43 6.81 -21.32
CA ASP A 61 17.19 7.17 -21.99
C ASP A 61 17.33 6.95 -23.50
N SER A 62 16.37 6.25 -24.10
CA SER A 62 15.93 6.55 -25.47
C SER A 62 14.62 5.84 -25.76
N CYS A 63 13.54 6.62 -25.88
CA CYS A 63 12.23 6.14 -26.32
C CYS A 63 12.12 6.28 -27.84
N SER A 64 12.31 5.16 -28.56
CA SER A 64 11.95 5.06 -29.97
C SER A 64 10.61 4.35 -30.07
N ASN A 65 9.56 5.10 -30.39
CA ASN A 65 8.27 4.53 -30.78
C ASN A 65 8.32 4.20 -32.27
N ASP A 66 8.45 2.92 -32.60
CA ASP A 66 8.12 2.42 -33.93
C ASP A 66 6.68 1.91 -33.90
N SER A 67 5.85 2.46 -34.78
CA SER A 67 4.45 2.10 -34.92
C SER A 67 4.28 1.20 -36.12
N SER A 68 3.92 -0.06 -35.89
CA SER A 68 3.33 -0.89 -36.93
C SER A 68 2.01 -1.48 -36.41
N SER A 69 0.94 -0.96 -37.01
CA SER A 69 -0.37 -1.60 -37.16
C SER A 69 -0.22 -3.11 -37.34
N GLU A 70 -1.10 -3.91 -36.74
CA GLU A 70 -1.96 -4.83 -37.48
C GLU A 70 -3.20 -5.16 -36.66
N SER A 71 -4.36 -4.86 -37.24
CA SER A 71 -5.66 -5.06 -36.66
C SER A 71 -6.10 -6.52 -36.77
N SER A 72 -6.65 -7.08 -35.70
CA SER A 72 -7.71 -8.08 -35.80
C SER A 72 -8.46 -8.25 -34.48
N GLY A 73 -9.68 -7.70 -34.42
CA GLY A 73 -10.76 -8.18 -33.55
C GLY A 73 -11.23 -7.24 -32.44
N PRO A 74 -12.45 -6.66 -32.52
CA PRO A 74 -13.06 -5.98 -31.38
C PRO A 74 -13.71 -7.00 -30.44
N VAL A 75 -13.02 -7.42 -29.38
CA VAL A 75 -13.70 -8.06 -28.23
C VAL A 75 -14.34 -6.95 -27.40
N SER A 76 -15.55 -6.56 -27.78
CA SER A 76 -16.39 -5.64 -27.02
C SER A 76 -16.77 -6.28 -25.69
N ARG A 77 -16.00 -6.00 -24.64
CA ARG A 77 -16.47 -6.13 -23.26
C ARG A 77 -16.75 -4.73 -22.73
N LYS A 78 -17.88 -4.18 -23.17
CA LYS A 78 -18.39 -2.88 -22.69
C LYS A 78 -18.76 -3.01 -21.21
N ARG A 79 -17.81 -2.72 -20.33
CA ARG A 79 -18.05 -2.54 -18.90
C ARG A 79 -18.89 -1.28 -18.72
N ARG A 80 -20.08 -1.40 -18.15
CA ARG A 80 -20.92 -0.25 -17.77
C ARG A 80 -20.18 0.55 -16.69
N VAL A 81 -19.54 1.65 -17.09
CA VAL A 81 -18.93 2.64 -16.19
C VAL A 81 -19.92 3.78 -16.00
N SER A 82 -21.03 3.55 -15.30
CA SER A 82 -22.01 4.64 -15.10
C SER A 82 -22.33 4.98 -13.64
N ASN A 83 -22.02 4.13 -12.65
CA ASN A 83 -22.55 4.38 -11.29
C ASN A 83 -21.47 4.40 -10.17
N THR A 84 -20.18 4.37 -10.51
CA THR A 84 -19.11 4.31 -9.50
C THR A 84 -18.91 5.64 -8.77
N LEU A 85 -19.07 6.78 -9.46
CA LEU A 85 -18.86 8.11 -8.87
C LEU A 85 -19.93 8.44 -7.83
N GLU A 86 -21.21 8.17 -8.13
CA GLU A 86 -22.32 8.40 -7.20
C GLU A 86 -22.19 7.57 -5.93
N ALA A 87 -21.79 6.29 -6.06
CA ALA A 87 -21.55 5.42 -4.91
C ALA A 87 -20.43 5.95 -4.00
N ILE A 88 -19.36 6.53 -4.57
CA ILE A 88 -18.27 7.13 -3.80
C ILE A 88 -18.78 8.36 -3.03
N LEU A 89 -19.57 9.23 -3.67
CA LEU A 89 -20.13 10.42 -3.02
C LEU A 89 -21.12 10.06 -1.90
N ALA A 90 -21.98 9.07 -2.11
CA ALA A 90 -22.91 8.58 -1.10
C ALA A 90 -22.19 8.01 0.12
N ASN A 91 -21.16 7.18 -0.09
CA ASN A 91 -20.36 6.61 1.00
C ASN A 91 -19.65 7.70 1.83
N ARG A 92 -19.17 8.77 1.19
CA ARG A 92 -18.55 9.90 1.88
C ARG A 92 -19.57 10.63 2.77
N GLN A 93 -20.79 10.87 2.29
CA GLN A 93 -21.84 11.51 3.07
C GLN A 93 -22.25 10.67 4.29
N ILE A 94 -22.40 9.35 4.11
CA ILE A 94 -22.73 8.42 5.20
C ILE A 94 -21.64 8.45 6.29
N ALA A 95 -20.37 8.48 5.91
CA ALA A 95 -19.26 8.53 6.87
C ALA A 95 -19.26 9.83 7.71
N GLU A 96 -19.48 10.98 7.07
CA GLU A 96 -19.57 12.28 7.77
C GLU A 96 -20.79 12.33 8.70
N GLU A 97 -21.93 11.80 8.27
CA GLU A 97 -23.14 11.75 9.10
C GLU A 97 -22.94 10.86 10.33
N GLN A 98 -22.31 9.70 10.16
CA GLN A 98 -21.98 8.81 11.28
C GLN A 98 -21.04 9.48 12.28
N LYS A 99 -20.02 10.21 11.80
CA LYS A 99 -19.11 10.98 12.66
C LYS A 99 -19.87 12.05 13.44
N ASN A 100 -20.79 12.77 12.79
CA ASN A 100 -21.61 13.79 13.44
C ASN A 100 -22.58 13.20 14.47
N LYS A 101 -23.20 12.04 14.18
CA LYS A 101 -24.05 11.30 15.14
C LYS A 101 -23.27 10.87 16.38
N ARG A 102 -22.05 10.34 16.23
CA ARG A 102 -21.16 9.98 17.35
C ARG A 102 -20.76 11.19 18.18
N HIS A 103 -20.46 12.31 17.51
CA HIS A 103 -20.15 13.56 18.19
C HIS A 103 -21.36 14.09 18.98
N LYS A 104 -22.55 14.18 18.37
CA LYS A 104 -23.78 14.64 19.03
C LYS A 104 -24.21 13.75 20.20
N THR A 105 -24.08 12.43 20.09
CA THR A 105 -24.41 11.51 21.19
C THR A 105 -23.46 11.69 22.37
N GLY A 106 -22.15 11.82 22.13
CA GLY A 106 -21.18 12.16 23.18
C GLY A 106 -21.50 13.49 23.87
N TRP A 107 -21.86 14.53 23.10
CA TRP A 107 -22.23 15.85 23.65
C TRP A 107 -23.54 15.82 24.43
N LYS A 108 -24.54 15.04 23.99
CA LYS A 108 -25.80 14.85 24.73
C LYS A 108 -25.59 14.11 26.05
N CYS A 109 -24.68 13.15 26.13
CA CYS A 109 -24.32 12.48 27.38
C CYS A 109 -23.63 13.44 28.36
N HIS A 110 -22.84 14.40 27.86
CA HIS A 110 -22.12 15.37 28.70
C HIS A 110 -23.02 16.48 29.26
N LYS A 111 -24.17 16.77 28.64
CA LYS A 111 -25.11 17.83 29.05
C LYS A 111 -26.19 17.37 30.05
N LYS A 112 -26.21 16.07 30.40
CA LYS A 112 -27.20 15.47 31.32
C LYS A 112 -26.69 15.34 32.77
N TYR A 113 -25.56 15.98 33.09
CA TYR A 113 -25.03 16.11 34.44
C TYR A 113 -24.90 17.60 34.78
#